data_AF-A0A946K2K9-F1
#
_entry.id   AF-A0A946K2K9-F1
#
_cell.length_a   1.000
_cell.length_b   1.000
_cell.length_c   1.000
_cell.angle_alpha   90.00
_cell.angle_beta   90.00
_cell.angle_gamma   90.00
#
_symmetry.space_group_name_H-M   'P 1'
#
loop_
_entity.id
_entity.type
_entity.pdbx_description
1 polymer ?
#
loop_
_entity_poly.entity_id
_entity_poly.type
_entity_poly.pdbx_seq_one_letter_code
_entity_poly.pdbx_strand_id
1 'polypeptide(L)'
;MIDPNVNLQANASYHDFSGLNELRKAAKDDPKAATLEVAKQFESIFIQMMLKSMRAALPDGGLFDSSQMDTFQEMFDQQLGVSMANEKGLGLADVIARQLAPPVKPPSADIAAASYTEQKILKPAVFLPINSDGQQ
;
A
#
# COMPACT_ATOMS: atom_id res chain seq x y z
N MET A 1 2.83 -15.29 20.12
CA MET A 1 3.68 -14.12 20.41
C MET A 1 4.29 -13.73 19.07
N ILE A 2 3.89 -12.57 18.52
CA ILE A 2 4.30 -12.09 17.18
C ILE A 2 5.28 -10.94 17.43
N ASP A 3 6.50 -11.04 16.93
CA ASP A 3 7.53 -10.03 17.13
C ASP A 3 7.25 -8.77 16.27
N PRO A 4 7.22 -7.56 16.85
CA PRO A 4 6.79 -6.34 16.19
C PRO A 4 7.89 -5.60 15.39
N ASN A 5 9.01 -6.26 15.05
CA ASN A 5 10.12 -5.61 14.33
C ASN A 5 10.63 -6.48 13.17
N VAL A 6 9.84 -6.55 12.08
CA VAL A 6 10.38 -6.95 10.78
C VAL A 6 11.11 -5.74 10.22
N ASN A 7 12.41 -5.66 10.45
CA ASN A 7 13.26 -4.66 9.81
C ASN A 7 13.50 -5.09 8.36
N LEU A 8 12.65 -4.64 7.43
CA LEU A 8 12.90 -4.72 5.99
C LEU A 8 13.93 -3.64 5.60
N GLN A 9 15.15 -3.73 6.11
CA GLN A 9 16.31 -3.20 5.41
C GLN A 9 16.64 -4.22 4.31
N ALA A 10 15.73 -4.33 3.34
CA ALA A 10 15.99 -5.07 2.13
C ALA A 10 17.05 -4.29 1.37
N ASN A 11 18.30 -4.76 1.43
CA ASN A 11 19.23 -4.54 0.34
C ASN A 11 18.62 -5.25 -0.88
N ALA A 12 17.67 -4.57 -1.55
CA ALA A 12 16.94 -5.07 -2.70
C ALA A 12 17.92 -5.18 -3.87
N SER A 13 18.75 -6.22 -3.81
CA SER A 13 19.63 -6.61 -4.88
C SER A 13 18.76 -7.16 -5.99
N TYR A 14 18.92 -6.62 -7.19
CA TYR A 14 18.14 -6.95 -8.38
C TYR A 14 18.22 -8.45 -8.76
N HIS A 15 19.18 -9.18 -8.20
CA HIS A 15 19.40 -10.61 -8.37
C HIS A 15 18.95 -11.47 -7.19
N ASP A 16 18.35 -10.87 -6.16
CA ASP A 16 17.88 -11.62 -5.00
C ASP A 16 16.51 -12.26 -5.27
N PHE A 17 16.55 -13.45 -5.86
CA PHE A 17 15.37 -14.30 -6.03
C PHE A 17 14.77 -14.75 -4.69
N SER A 18 15.51 -14.67 -3.59
CA SER A 18 14.99 -14.99 -2.25
C SER A 18 14.07 -13.89 -1.72
N GLY A 19 14.40 -12.62 -1.99
CA GLY A 19 13.53 -11.47 -1.74
C GLY A 19 12.16 -11.57 -2.42
N LEU A 20 12.04 -12.22 -3.58
CA LEU A 20 10.75 -12.46 -4.24
C LEU A 20 9.85 -13.43 -3.45
N ASN A 21 10.44 -14.45 -2.83
CA ASN A 21 9.68 -15.39 -2.00
C ASN A 21 9.22 -14.73 -0.69
N GLU A 22 10.05 -13.85 -0.13
CA GLU A 22 9.70 -13.03 1.03
C GLU A 22 8.60 -12.02 0.71
N LEU A 23 8.69 -11.33 -0.43
CA LEU A 23 7.63 -10.49 -0.99
C LEU A 23 6.32 -11.24 -1.15
N ARG A 24 6.37 -12.46 -1.70
CA ARG A 24 5.18 -13.30 -1.89
C ARG A 24 4.55 -13.71 -0.57
N LYS A 25 5.36 -13.94 0.47
CA LYS A 25 4.89 -14.22 1.83
C LYS A 25 4.28 -12.96 2.45
N ALA A 26 4.98 -11.84 2.39
CA ALA A 26 4.53 -10.55 2.88
C ALA A 26 3.23 -10.09 2.20
N ALA A 27 3.05 -10.36 0.91
CA ALA A 27 1.82 -10.03 0.18
C ALA A 27 0.58 -10.78 0.68
N LYS A 28 0.76 -11.94 1.34
CA LYS A 28 -0.36 -12.65 1.99
C LYS A 28 -0.76 -12.02 3.31
N ASP A 29 0.20 -11.43 4.02
CA ASP A 29 0.00 -10.85 5.35
C ASP A 29 -0.41 -9.36 5.25
N ASP A 30 0.25 -8.59 4.38
CA ASP A 30 -0.06 -7.20 4.03
C ASP A 30 0.11 -6.94 2.52
N PRO A 31 -0.98 -7.06 1.74
CA PRO A 31 -0.96 -6.80 0.31
C PRO A 31 -0.56 -5.37 -0.06
N LYS A 32 -0.81 -4.38 0.80
CA LYS A 32 -0.53 -2.97 0.52
C LYS A 32 0.96 -2.68 0.66
N ALA A 33 1.56 -3.15 1.76
CA ALA A 33 3.00 -3.02 1.97
C ALA A 33 3.80 -3.74 0.87
N ALA A 34 3.38 -4.94 0.47
CA ALA A 34 4.03 -5.67 -0.62
C ALA A 34 3.90 -4.96 -1.98
N THR A 35 2.73 -4.36 -2.26
CA THR A 35 2.53 -3.58 -3.50
C THR A 35 3.43 -2.34 -3.53
N LEU A 36 3.60 -1.66 -2.39
CA LEU A 36 4.51 -0.52 -2.28
C LEU A 36 5.97 -0.94 -2.50
N GLU A 37 6.39 -2.07 -1.96
CA GLU A 37 7.74 -2.59 -2.14
C GLU A 37 8.05 -2.94 -3.61
N VAL A 38 7.13 -3.61 -4.29
CA VAL A 38 7.24 -3.87 -5.74
C VAL A 38 7.27 -2.56 -6.53
N ALA A 39 6.47 -1.57 -6.13
CA ALA A 39 6.43 -0.28 -6.79
C ALA A 39 7.75 0.51 -6.65
N LYS A 40 8.42 0.43 -5.48
CA LYS A 40 9.77 0.98 -5.29
C LYS A 40 10.81 0.29 -6.16
N GLN A 41 10.72 -1.03 -6.30
CA GLN A 41 11.60 -1.78 -7.21
C GLN A 41 11.36 -1.40 -8.68
N PHE A 42 10.13 -1.12 -9.07
CA PHE A 42 9.87 -0.61 -10.40
C PHE A 42 10.40 0.81 -10.61
N GLU A 43 10.27 1.68 -9.59
CA GLU A 43 10.81 3.04 -9.63
C GLU A 43 12.35 3.04 -9.74
N SER A 44 13.05 2.11 -9.10
CA SER A 44 14.51 2.02 -9.23
C SER A 44 14.95 1.68 -10.66
N ILE A 45 14.22 0.80 -11.36
CA ILE A 45 14.45 0.50 -12.79
C ILE A 45 14.24 1.75 -13.64
N PHE A 46 13.17 2.50 -13.36
CA PHE A 46 12.89 3.72 -14.08
C PHE A 46 14.00 4.76 -13.90
N ILE A 47 14.47 4.95 -12.66
CA ILE A 47 15.59 5.84 -12.37
C ILE A 47 16.86 5.36 -13.08
N GLN A 48 17.15 4.06 -13.07
CA GLN A 48 18.28 3.49 -13.80
C GLN A 48 18.18 3.77 -15.31
N MET A 49 17.01 3.58 -15.92
CA MET A 49 16.78 3.90 -17.34
C MET A 49 16.94 5.40 -17.62
N MET A 50 16.50 6.26 -16.70
CA MET A 50 16.70 7.70 -16.81
C MET A 50 18.20 8.04 -16.77
N LEU A 51 18.95 7.53 -15.80
CA LEU A 51 20.39 7.75 -15.65
C LEU A 51 21.16 7.27 -16.89
N LYS A 52 20.81 6.07 -17.40
CA LYS A 52 21.37 5.52 -18.63
C LYS A 52 21.06 6.41 -19.84
N SER A 53 19.84 6.92 -19.95
CA SER A 53 19.44 7.83 -21.03
C SER A 53 20.15 9.19 -20.95
N MET A 54 20.33 9.73 -19.74
CA MET A 54 21.11 10.95 -19.52
C MET A 54 22.56 10.76 -19.94
N ARG A 55 23.17 9.61 -19.62
CA ARG A 55 24.55 9.31 -20.03
C ARG A 55 24.67 9.12 -21.54
N ALA A 56 23.73 8.41 -22.16
CA ALA A 56 23.71 8.24 -23.62
C ALA A 56 23.51 9.56 -24.40
N ALA A 57 23.07 10.62 -23.73
CA ALA A 57 22.97 11.96 -24.32
C ALA A 57 24.27 12.78 -24.21
N LEU A 58 25.27 12.32 -23.44
CA LEU A 58 26.61 12.92 -23.46
C LEU A 58 27.33 12.47 -24.74
N PRO A 59 28.15 13.33 -25.38
CA PRO A 59 28.91 12.94 -26.57
C PRO A 59 29.89 11.80 -26.26
N ASP A 60 29.79 10.70 -27.00
CA ASP A 60 30.80 9.63 -27.01
C ASP A 60 32.12 10.21 -27.52
N GLY A 61 33.20 10.18 -26.73
CA GLY A 61 34.43 10.86 -27.16
C GLY A 61 35.60 10.92 -26.19
N GLY A 62 35.80 9.93 -25.33
CA GLY A 62 36.93 9.93 -24.39
C GLY A 62 37.69 8.60 -24.33
N LEU A 63 38.98 8.66 -24.02
CA LEU A 63 39.89 7.54 -23.70
C LEU A 63 39.39 6.54 -22.62
N PHE A 64 38.19 6.73 -22.09
CA PHE A 64 37.56 5.95 -21.02
C PHE A 64 36.36 5.11 -21.49
N ASP A 65 36.09 5.06 -22.79
CA ASP A 65 34.96 4.37 -23.41
C ASP A 65 35.24 2.87 -23.61
N SER A 66 35.40 2.14 -22.51
CA SER A 66 35.68 0.69 -22.52
C SER A 66 34.50 -0.11 -21.96
N SER A 67 34.29 -1.33 -22.49
CA SER A 67 33.20 -2.20 -22.05
C SER A 67 33.28 -2.60 -20.56
N GLN A 68 34.49 -2.61 -19.98
CA GLN A 68 34.67 -2.78 -18.54
C GLN A 68 34.15 -1.57 -17.75
N MET A 69 34.38 -0.36 -18.26
CA MET A 69 33.88 0.87 -17.65
C MET A 69 32.35 0.94 -17.75
N ASP A 70 31.77 0.56 -18.89
CA ASP A 70 30.32 0.48 -19.08
C ASP A 70 29.68 -0.47 -18.07
N THR A 71 30.27 -1.64 -17.88
CA THR A 71 29.76 -2.62 -16.91
C THR A 71 29.79 -2.06 -15.49
N PHE A 72 30.90 -1.43 -15.08
CA PHE A 72 31.02 -0.82 -13.76
C PHE A 72 30.01 0.32 -13.56
N GLN A 73 29.85 1.15 -14.58
CA GLN A 73 28.90 2.24 -14.60
C GLN A 73 27.45 1.74 -14.54
N GLU A 74 27.10 0.67 -15.24
CA GLU A 74 25.78 0.05 -15.15
C GLU A 74 25.50 -0.46 -13.73
N MET A 75 26.47 -1.11 -13.08
CA MET A 75 26.33 -1.54 -11.68
C MET A 75 26.20 -0.35 -10.72
N PHE A 76 26.93 0.74 -10.98
CA PHE A 76 26.82 1.97 -10.19
C PHE A 76 25.43 2.59 -10.31
N ASP A 77 24.91 2.72 -11.53
CA ASP A 77 23.58 3.28 -11.77
C ASP A 77 22.47 2.42 -11.17
N GLN A 78 22.64 1.08 -11.16
CA GLN A 78 21.73 0.16 -10.48
C GLN A 78 21.68 0.47 -8.98
N GLN A 79 22.84 0.52 -8.30
CA GLN A 79 22.88 0.79 -6.87
C GLN A 79 22.35 2.19 -6.53
N LEU A 80 22.68 3.17 -7.37
CA LEU A 80 22.18 4.54 -7.22
C LEU A 80 20.65 4.59 -7.39
N GLY A 81 20.10 3.91 -8.39
CA GLY A 81 18.66 3.82 -8.62
C GLY A 81 17.92 3.16 -7.44
N VAL A 82 18.48 2.07 -6.89
CA VAL A 82 17.94 1.40 -5.69
C VAL A 82 18.00 2.32 -4.47
N SER A 83 19.12 3.02 -4.26
CA SER A 83 19.26 3.98 -3.15
C SER A 83 18.24 5.11 -3.26
N MET A 84 18.11 5.70 -4.45
CA MET A 84 17.18 6.81 -4.69
C MET A 84 15.71 6.41 -4.50
N ALA A 85 15.31 5.23 -4.99
CA ALA A 85 13.95 4.72 -4.84
C ALA A 85 13.60 4.37 -3.37
N ASN A 86 14.59 3.96 -2.57
CA ASN A 86 14.36 3.61 -1.16
C ASN A 86 14.27 4.81 -0.22
N GLU A 87 15.00 5.90 -0.48
CA GLU A 87 15.00 7.07 0.39
C GLU A 87 13.75 7.95 0.19
N LYS A 88 13.68 8.67 -0.94
CA LYS A 88 12.61 9.63 -1.20
C LYS A 88 12.02 9.54 -2.61
N GLY A 89 12.60 8.71 -3.48
CA GLY A 89 12.12 8.41 -4.82
C GLY A 89 11.82 9.66 -5.66
N LEU A 90 11.10 9.44 -6.75
CA LEU A 90 10.42 10.48 -7.53
C LEU A 90 8.92 10.52 -7.20
N GLY A 91 8.45 9.62 -6.32
CA GLY A 91 7.03 9.46 -5.96
C GLY A 91 6.25 8.60 -6.96
N LEU A 92 6.93 7.97 -7.92
CA LEU A 92 6.30 7.08 -8.88
C LEU A 92 5.81 5.79 -8.20
N ALA A 93 6.55 5.30 -7.20
CA ALA A 93 6.14 4.13 -6.43
C ALA A 93 4.77 4.30 -5.78
N ASP A 94 4.48 5.48 -5.23
CA ASP A 94 3.17 5.77 -4.62
C ASP A 94 2.04 5.79 -5.65
N VAL A 95 2.29 6.34 -6.85
CA VAL A 95 1.32 6.37 -7.94
C VAL A 95 1.01 4.95 -8.42
N ILE A 96 2.05 4.15 -8.63
CA ILE A 96 1.92 2.74 -9.03
C ILE A 96 1.16 1.96 -7.95
N ALA A 97 1.54 2.10 -6.68
CA ALA A 97 0.86 1.43 -5.58
C ALA A 97 -0.63 1.82 -5.46
N ARG A 98 -0.97 3.09 -5.70
CA ARG A 98 -2.37 3.55 -5.74
C ARG A 98 -3.17 2.96 -6.89
N GLN A 99 -2.56 2.76 -8.07
CA GLN A 99 -3.22 2.16 -9.22
C GLN A 99 -3.41 0.64 -9.08
N LEU A 100 -2.47 -0.02 -8.42
CA LEU A 100 -2.55 -1.45 -8.10
C LEU A 100 -3.43 -1.74 -6.87
N ALA A 101 -3.73 -0.74 -6.05
CA ALA A 101 -4.63 -0.90 -4.92
C ALA A 101 -6.02 -1.30 -5.42
N PRO A 102 -6.66 -2.33 -4.83
CA PRO A 102 -8.01 -2.72 -5.19
C PRO A 102 -8.96 -1.52 -5.01
N PRO A 103 -9.96 -1.36 -5.90
CA PRO A 103 -10.95 -0.30 -5.76
C PRO A 103 -11.56 -0.40 -4.36
N VAL A 104 -11.55 0.72 -3.63
CA VAL A 104 -12.09 0.80 -2.27
C VAL A 104 -13.54 0.33 -2.33
N LYS A 105 -13.80 -0.87 -1.80
CA LYS A 105 -15.17 -1.35 -1.61
C LYS A 105 -15.82 -0.40 -0.62
N PRO A 106 -16.86 0.37 -1.01
CA PRO A 106 -17.55 1.21 -0.04
C PRO A 106 -18.05 0.32 1.10
N PRO A 107 -17.98 0.77 2.36
CA PRO A 107 -18.50 0.01 3.49
C PRO A 107 -19.93 -0.38 3.15
N SER A 108 -20.19 -1.68 3.18
CA SER A 108 -21.48 -2.24 2.81
C SER A 108 -22.59 -1.57 3.62
N ALA A 109 -23.71 -1.32 2.94
CA ALA A 109 -24.92 -0.72 3.47
C ALA A 109 -25.64 -1.63 4.49
N ASP A 110 -24.92 -2.08 5.53
CA ASP A 110 -25.42 -3.03 6.53
C ASP A 110 -25.72 -2.37 7.89
N ILE A 111 -25.60 -1.03 8.00
CA ILE A 111 -25.88 -0.31 9.27
C ILE A 111 -27.32 0.24 9.37
N ALA A 112 -28.20 -0.02 8.40
CA ALA A 112 -29.56 0.55 8.39
C ALA A 112 -30.67 -0.35 8.96
N ALA A 113 -30.38 -1.59 9.39
CA ALA A 113 -31.42 -2.57 9.73
C ALA A 113 -31.45 -3.04 11.20
N ALA A 114 -30.64 -2.47 12.11
CA ALA A 114 -30.49 -3.03 13.47
C ALA A 114 -30.99 -2.14 14.63
N SER A 115 -31.85 -1.15 14.39
CA SER A 115 -32.27 -0.22 15.45
C SER A 115 -33.78 0.09 15.49
N TYR A 116 -34.66 -0.92 15.42
CA TYR A 116 -36.08 -0.77 15.76
C TYR A 116 -36.73 -2.05 16.32
N THR A 117 -36.17 -2.71 17.34
CA THR A 117 -36.92 -3.78 18.02
C THR A 117 -36.61 -3.91 19.50
N GLU A 118 -36.89 -2.87 20.29
CA GLU A 118 -37.41 -3.06 21.65
C GLU A 118 -37.94 -1.72 22.20
N GLN A 119 -39.18 -1.37 21.82
CA GLN A 119 -40.01 -0.54 22.68
C GLN A 119 -41.15 -1.41 23.18
N LYS A 120 -40.97 -1.87 24.41
CA LYS A 120 -41.96 -2.51 25.29
C LYS A 120 -43.28 -1.74 25.20
N ILE A 121 -44.26 -2.33 24.54
CA ILE A 121 -45.61 -1.76 24.37
C ILE A 121 -46.24 -1.70 25.77
N LEU A 122 -46.23 -0.53 26.37
CA LEU A 122 -46.94 -0.24 27.61
C LEU A 122 -48.44 -0.26 27.28
N LYS A 123 -49.18 -1.23 27.83
CA LYS A 123 -50.65 -1.29 27.69
C LYS A 123 -51.26 0.00 28.25
N PRO A 124 -52.16 0.69 27.53
CA PRO A 124 -52.91 1.78 28.13
C PRO A 124 -53.90 1.19 29.14
N ALA A 125 -53.94 1.77 30.34
CA ALA A 125 -54.95 1.48 31.34
C ALA A 125 -56.33 1.84 30.78
N VAL A 126 -57.25 0.88 30.75
CA VAL A 126 -58.66 1.11 30.42
C VAL A 126 -59.28 1.86 31.59
N PHE A 127 -59.70 3.09 31.34
CA PHE A 127 -60.54 3.88 32.23
C PHE A 127 -61.92 3.22 32.35
N LEU A 128 -62.31 2.79 33.55
CA LEU A 128 -63.66 2.29 33.84
C LEU A 128 -64.64 3.48 33.97
N PRO A 129 -65.78 3.47 33.28
CA PRO A 129 -66.77 4.54 33.40
C PRO A 129 -67.66 4.39 34.65
N ILE A 130 -67.77 5.51 35.38
CA ILE A 130 -68.89 6.04 36.21
C ILE A 130 -69.74 5.09 37.07
N ASN A 131 -69.74 5.34 38.39
CA ASN A 131 -70.94 5.28 39.25
C ASN A 131 -70.78 6.32 40.38
N SER A 132 -71.59 7.38 40.33
CA SER A 132 -71.87 8.27 41.46
C SER A 132 -73.37 8.27 41.70
N ASP A 133 -73.85 7.16 42.26
CA ASP A 133 -75.13 7.16 42.96
C ASP A 133 -74.92 7.72 44.38
N GLY A 134 -75.49 8.90 44.59
CA GLY A 134 -76.03 9.37 45.87
C GLY A 134 -75.08 9.47 47.06
N GLN A 135 -74.59 10.69 47.32
CA GLN A 135 -74.58 11.24 48.68
C GLN A 135 -75.19 12.64 48.62
N GLN A 136 -75.99 12.92 49.65
CA GLN A 136 -77.00 13.97 49.80
C GLN A 136 -76.44 15.39 49.81
#